data_AF-A0A662EQ11-F1
#
_entry.id   AF-A0A662EQ11-F1
#
_cell.length_a   1.000
_cell.length_b   1.000
_cell.length_c   1.000
_cell.angle_alpha   90.00
_cell.angle_beta   90.00
_cell.angle_gamma   90.00
#
_symmetry.space_group_name_H-M   'P 1'
#
loop_
_entity.id
_entity.type
_entity.pdbx_description
1 polymer ?
#
loop_
_entity_poly.entity_id
_entity_poly.type
_entity_poly.pdbx_seq_one_letter_code
_entity_poly.pdbx_strand_id
1 'polypeptide(L)'
;MKIEARGIDTILFGRSLIDLRAVEQIVDRSQTRAIGMAIQLAASQLMDGATIPVILDRLEETFDREGLDVLSPRSSAGEHPGDFARPRRYEIAAAIDRLRSLRIA
;
A
#
# COMPACT_ATOMS: atom_id res chain seq x y z
N MET A 1 -11.96 -0.33 4.96
CA MET A 1 -11.39 1.04 5.07
C MET A 1 -11.32 1.63 3.67
N LYS A 2 -11.68 2.90 3.44
CA LYS A 2 -11.57 3.52 2.11
C LYS A 2 -10.11 3.80 1.78
N ILE A 3 -9.66 3.46 0.57
CA ILE A 3 -8.32 3.77 0.08
C ILE A 3 -8.45 4.37 -1.30
N GLU A 4 -7.80 5.51 -1.51
CA GLU A 4 -7.92 6.26 -2.76
C GLU A 4 -6.57 6.89 -3.11
N ALA A 5 -6.03 6.58 -4.29
CA ALA A 5 -4.86 7.24 -4.84
C ALA A 5 -5.28 8.57 -5.49
N ARG A 6 -4.69 9.67 -5.03
CA ARG A 6 -4.89 11.02 -5.53
C ARG A 6 -3.62 11.45 -6.28
N GLY A 7 -3.55 11.11 -7.56
CA GLY A 7 -2.33 11.30 -8.35
C GLY A 7 -1.24 10.30 -7.98
N ILE A 8 0.03 10.72 -8.15
CA ILE A 8 1.23 9.92 -7.84
C ILE A 8 1.81 10.23 -6.45
N ASP A 9 1.33 11.29 -5.82
CA ASP A 9 2.00 11.92 -4.68
C ASP A 9 1.19 11.83 -3.38
N THR A 10 -0.02 11.30 -3.43
CA THR A 10 -0.93 11.30 -2.28
C THR A 10 -1.80 10.05 -2.24
N ILE A 11 -1.89 9.43 -1.07
CA ILE A 11 -2.87 8.37 -0.77
C ILE A 11 -3.80 8.85 0.35
N LEU A 12 -5.11 8.78 0.12
CA LEU A 12 -6.10 8.84 1.19
C LEU A 12 -6.28 7.43 1.77
N PHE A 13 -5.82 7.24 3.00
CA PHE A 13 -5.89 5.98 3.74
C PHE A 13 -6.87 6.12 4.92
N GLY A 14 -8.11 5.68 4.72
CA GLY A 14 -9.21 5.91 5.65
C GLY A 14 -9.56 7.39 5.75
N ARG A 15 -9.09 8.05 6.81
CA ARG A 15 -9.20 9.52 7.02
C ARG A 15 -7.85 10.22 7.03
N SER A 16 -6.76 9.46 6.92
CA SER A 16 -5.39 9.97 6.94
C SER A 16 -4.90 10.20 5.52
N LEU A 17 -4.09 11.24 5.33
CA LEU A 17 -3.35 11.45 4.08
C LEU A 17 -1.92 10.95 4.26
N ILE A 18 -1.46 10.12 3.33
CA ILE A 18 -0.07 9.73 3.17
C ILE A 18 0.50 10.60 2.05
N ASP A 19 1.49 11.41 2.38
CA ASP A 19 2.23 12.23 1.44
C ASP A 19 3.36 11.38 0.82
N LEU A 20 3.44 11.33 -0.51
CA LEU A 20 4.45 10.59 -1.27
C LEU A 20 5.29 11.52 -2.15
N ARG A 21 5.17 12.85 -2.00
CA ARG A 21 5.95 13.81 -2.82
C ARG A 21 7.45 13.64 -2.70
N ALA A 22 7.92 13.12 -1.57
CA ALA A 22 9.33 12.81 -1.33
C ALA A 22 9.74 11.41 -1.84
N VAL A 23 8.85 10.69 -2.52
CA VAL A 23 9.09 9.38 -3.15
C VAL A 23 8.99 9.56 -4.66
N GLU A 24 9.93 10.33 -5.22
CA GLU A 24 9.96 10.76 -6.63
C GLU A 24 10.00 9.59 -7.64
N GLN A 25 10.30 8.38 -7.18
CA GLN A 25 10.38 7.17 -8.03
C GLN A 25 9.00 6.63 -8.44
N ILE A 26 7.91 7.13 -7.84
CA ILE A 26 6.55 6.74 -8.21
C ILE A 26 6.13 7.51 -9.46
N VAL A 27 5.99 6.78 -10.57
CA VAL A 27 5.71 7.38 -11.88
C VAL A 27 4.26 7.17 -12.34
N ASP A 28 3.51 6.30 -11.65
CA ASP A 28 2.16 5.94 -12.05
C ASP A 28 1.16 5.84 -10.89
N ARG A 29 -0.09 6.17 -11.18
CA ARG A 29 -1.18 6.13 -10.20
C ARG A 29 -1.53 4.69 -9.80
N SER A 30 -1.36 3.70 -10.67
CA SER A 30 -1.55 2.28 -10.36
C SER A 30 -0.60 1.80 -9.27
N GLN A 31 0.66 2.26 -9.30
CA GLN A 31 1.67 1.99 -8.27
C GLN A 31 1.29 2.66 -6.95
N THR A 32 0.85 3.92 -7.01
CA THR A 32 0.34 4.66 -5.84
C THR A 32 -0.83 3.93 -5.17
N ARG A 33 -1.76 3.43 -5.98
CA ARG A 33 -2.88 2.62 -5.50
C ARG A 33 -2.40 1.31 -4.89
N ALA A 34 -1.46 0.62 -5.54
CA ALA A 34 -0.89 -0.62 -5.04
C ALA A 34 -0.22 -0.45 -3.68
N ILE A 35 0.51 0.65 -3.46
CA ILE A 35 1.10 0.99 -2.16
C ILE A 35 0.01 1.09 -1.08
N GLY A 36 -1.07 1.84 -1.35
CA GLY A 36 -2.17 1.98 -0.40
C GLY A 36 -2.81 0.64 -0.04
N MET A 37 -3.07 -0.21 -1.04
CA MET A 37 -3.64 -1.54 -0.83
C MET A 37 -2.68 -2.49 -0.10
N ALA A 38 -1.37 -2.42 -0.39
CA ALA A 38 -0.36 -3.22 0.29
C ALA A 38 -0.30 -2.89 1.79
N ILE A 39 -0.38 -1.60 2.14
CA ILE A 39 -0.46 -1.16 3.54
C ILE A 39 -1.71 -1.69 4.21
N GLN A 40 -2.86 -1.72 3.51
CA GLN A 40 -4.09 -2.28 4.07
C GLN A 40 -3.98 -3.78 4.32
N LEU A 41 -3.41 -4.51 3.37
CA LEU A 41 -3.16 -5.94 3.51
C LEU A 41 -2.26 -6.20 4.71
N ALA A 42 -1.15 -5.47 4.82
CA ALA A 42 -0.25 -5.56 5.96
C ALA A 42 -0.94 -5.25 7.29
N ALA A 43 -1.72 -4.17 7.35
CA ALA A 43 -2.44 -3.78 8.56
C ALA A 43 -3.52 -4.77 9.00
N SER A 44 -4.12 -5.50 8.05
CA SER A 44 -5.18 -6.47 8.34
C SER A 44 -4.68 -7.88 8.65
N GLN A 45 -3.49 -8.26 8.18
CA GLN A 45 -3.02 -9.65 8.24
C GLN A 45 -1.60 -9.84 8.79
N LEU A 46 -0.73 -8.82 8.74
CA LEU A 46 0.72 -9.01 8.90
C LEU A 46 1.34 -8.21 10.05
N MET A 47 0.64 -7.21 10.61
CA MET A 47 1.17 -6.28 11.62
C MET A 47 1.21 -6.78 13.07
N ASP A 48 0.77 -8.01 13.36
CA ASP A 48 0.74 -8.52 14.74
C ASP A 48 2.16 -8.78 15.28
N GLY A 49 2.71 -7.81 16.02
CA GLY A 49 4.04 -7.87 16.65
C GLY A 49 5.23 -7.89 15.68
N ALA A 50 5.00 -7.73 14.38
CA ALA A 50 6.03 -7.81 13.35
C ALA A 50 6.75 -6.46 13.14
N THR A 51 8.06 -6.52 12.91
CA THR A 51 8.84 -5.34 12.51
C THR A 51 8.56 -4.97 11.05
N ILE A 52 8.81 -3.71 10.68
CA ILE A 52 8.63 -3.25 9.30
C ILE A 52 9.37 -4.13 8.27
N PRO A 53 10.65 -4.53 8.46
CA PRO A 53 11.33 -5.43 7.53
C PRO A 53 10.58 -6.75 7.32
N VAL A 54 10.11 -7.39 8.41
CA VAL A 54 9.36 -8.65 8.34
C VAL A 54 8.04 -8.48 7.59
N ILE A 55 7.35 -7.36 7.79
CA ILE A 55 6.11 -7.05 7.06
C ILE A 55 6.39 -6.89 5.55
N LEU A 56 7.47 -6.17 5.20
CA LEU A 56 7.87 -5.98 3.81
C LEU A 56 8.24 -7.30 3.14
N ASP A 57 9.00 -8.17 3.82
CA ASP A 57 9.38 -9.48 3.29
C ASP A 57 8.15 -10.35 3.02
N ARG A 58 7.18 -10.38 3.95
CA ARG A 58 5.91 -11.10 3.77
C ARG A 58 5.08 -10.55 2.61
N LEU A 59 5.06 -9.24 2.40
CA LEU A 59 4.39 -8.63 1.26
C LEU A 59 5.07 -9.03 -0.05
N GLU A 60 6.41 -9.00 -0.11
CA GLU A 60 7.14 -9.45 -1.30
C GLU A 60 6.87 -10.92 -1.62
N GLU A 61 6.94 -11.81 -0.63
CA GLU A 61 6.59 -13.23 -0.78
C GLU A 61 5.15 -13.44 -1.27
N THR A 62 4.21 -12.64 -0.77
CA THR A 62 2.80 -12.72 -1.19
C THR A 62 2.66 -12.28 -2.65
N PHE A 63 3.31 -11.19 -3.06
CA PHE A 63 3.29 -10.72 -4.45
C PHE A 63 3.97 -11.70 -5.40
N ASP A 64 5.04 -12.36 -4.96
CA ASP A 64 5.73 -13.37 -5.77
C ASP A 64 4.88 -14.64 -5.96
N ARG A 65 4.13 -15.05 -4.93
CA ARG A 65 3.30 -16.25 -4.96
C ARG A 65 1.96 -16.06 -5.66
N GLU A 66 1.29 -14.94 -5.39
CA GLU A 66 -0.13 -14.74 -5.74
C GLU A 66 -0.35 -13.58 -6.73
N GLY A 67 0.72 -12.88 -7.11
CA GLY A 67 0.62 -11.67 -7.91
C GLY A 67 0.01 -10.50 -7.14
N LEU A 68 -0.50 -9.51 -7.86
CA LEU A 68 -1.09 -8.29 -7.27
C LEU A 68 -2.61 -8.39 -7.09
N ASP A 69 -3.24 -9.49 -7.50
CA ASP A 69 -4.68 -9.69 -7.36
C ASP A 69 -5.12 -9.75 -5.90
N VAL A 70 -4.22 -10.15 -5.00
CA VAL A 70 -4.40 -10.12 -3.53
C VAL A 70 -4.67 -8.71 -3.00
N LEU A 71 -4.23 -7.68 -3.72
CA LEU A 71 -4.47 -6.28 -3.39
C LEU A 71 -5.87 -5.82 -3.77
N SER A 72 -6.62 -6.63 -4.51
CA SER A 72 -8.00 -6.35 -4.89
C SER A 72 -8.95 -6.94 -3.84
N PRO A 73 -9.51 -6.13 -2.92
CA PRO A 73 -10.63 -6.56 -2.11
C PRO A 73 -11.81 -6.75 -3.07
N ARG A 74 -12.17 -8.01 -3.34
CA ARG A 74 -13.35 -8.36 -4.14
C ARG A 74 -14.51 -7.42 -3.78
N SER A 75 -14.96 -6.63 -4.77
CA SER A 75 -16.18 -5.81 -4.76
C SER A 75 -16.12 -4.46 -4.00
N SER A 76 -15.69 -3.40 -4.69
CA SER A 76 -16.49 -2.16 -4.71
C SER A 76 -17.21 -2.12 -6.05
N ALA A 77 -18.51 -2.44 -6.03
CA ALA A 77 -19.35 -2.45 -7.23
C ALA A 77 -19.26 -1.11 -7.95
N GLY A 78 -18.62 -1.09 -9.12
CA GLY A 78 -18.55 0.07 -10.01
C GLY A 78 -17.16 0.57 -10.37
N GLU A 79 -16.11 0.19 -9.63
CA GLU A 79 -14.73 0.52 -9.99
C GLU A 79 -13.99 -0.77 -10.34
N HIS A 80 -13.80 -1.03 -11.65
CA HIS A 80 -12.79 -1.98 -12.10
C HIS A 80 -11.45 -1.40 -11.66
N PRO A 81 -10.77 -1.95 -10.62
CA PRO A 81 -9.55 -1.37 -10.13
C PRO A 81 -8.43 -1.83 -11.07
N GLY A 82 -8.47 -1.40 -12.34
CA GLY A 82 -7.54 -1.81 -13.39
C GLY A 82 -6.07 -1.79 -12.96
N ASP A 83 -5.31 -2.72 -13.54
CA ASP A 83 -3.90 -3.06 -13.36
C ASP A 83 -3.15 -2.32 -12.26
N PHE A 84 -2.83 -3.02 -11.17
CA PHE A 84 -1.82 -2.57 -10.23
C PHE A 84 -0.44 -2.68 -10.87
N ALA A 85 0.41 -1.67 -10.67
CA ALA A 85 1.85 -1.81 -10.89
C ALA A 85 2.51 -2.22 -9.57
N ARG A 86 3.39 -3.22 -9.61
CA ARG A 86 4.06 -3.73 -8.41
C ARG A 86 4.92 -2.62 -7.79
N PRO A 87 4.62 -2.18 -6.56
CA PRO A 87 5.45 -1.21 -5.89
C PRO A 87 6.72 -1.87 -5.33
N ARG A 88 7.76 -1.07 -5.17
CA ARG A 88 9.00 -1.49 -4.51
C ARG A 88 8.80 -1.49 -3.01
N ARG A 89 9.49 -2.38 -2.29
CA ARG A 89 9.45 -2.43 -0.82
C ARG A 89 9.76 -1.07 -0.17
N TYR A 90 10.67 -0.29 -0.74
CA TYR A 90 11.06 1.03 -0.20
C TYR A 90 9.97 2.09 -0.36
N GLU A 91 9.13 1.98 -1.38
CA GLU A 91 7.99 2.88 -1.57
C GLU A 91 6.90 2.58 -0.54
N ILE A 92 6.67 1.28 -0.26
CA ILE A 92 5.78 0.85 0.81
C ILE A 92 6.31 1.31 2.18
N ALA A 93 7.61 1.10 2.45
CA ALA A 93 8.24 1.54 3.69
C ALA A 93 8.11 3.06 3.88
N ALA A 94 8.44 3.83 2.85
CA ALA A 94 8.34 5.29 2.86
C ALA A 94 6.90 5.77 3.12
N ALA A 95 5.91 5.06 2.59
CA ALA A 95 4.50 5.37 2.83
C ALA A 95 4.06 5.02 4.26
N ILE A 96 4.54 3.89 4.81
CA ILE A 96 4.31 3.50 6.20
C ILE A 96 4.91 4.53 7.17
N ASP A 97 6.15 4.95 6.94
CA ASP A 97 6.84 5.94 7.79
C ASP A 97 6.11 7.31 7.83
N ARG A 98 5.30 7.60 6.81
CA ARG A 98 4.52 8.84 6.69
C ARG A 98 3.09 8.72 7.20
N LEU A 99 2.66 7.53 7.63
CA LEU A 99 1.41 7.37 8.35
C LEU A 99 1.55 7.95 9.75
N ARG A 100 1.07 9.18 9.93
CA ARG A 100 1.06 9.86 11.24
C ARG A 100 0.28 9.11 12.32
N SER A 101 -0.64 8.24 11.94
CA SER A 101 -1.40 7.38 12.84
C SER A 101 -0.68 6.08 13.22
N LEU A 102 0.47 5.79 12.61
CA LEU A 102 1.25 4.60 12.93
C LEU A 102 1.79 4.73 14.36
N ARG A 103 1.50 3.72 15.19
CA ARG A 103 2.15 3.51 16.48
C ARG A 103 3.09 2.33 16.33
N ILE A 104 4.38 2.61 16.35
CA ILE A 104 5.43 1.59 16.45
C ILE A 104 5.64 1.35 17.94
N ALA A 105 5.57 0.09 18.37
CA ALA A 105 5.83 -0.34 19.74
C ALA A 105 7.33 -0.62 19.95
#